data_AF-A0A0W8E4C7-F1
#
_entry.id   AF-A0A0W8E4C7-F1
#
_cell.length_a   1.000
_cell.length_b   1.000
_cell.length_c   1.000
_cell.angle_alpha   90.00
_cell.angle_beta   90.00
_cell.angle_gamma   90.00
#
_symmetry.space_group_name_H-M   'P 1'
#
loop_
_entity.id
_entity.type
_entity.pdbx_description
1 polymer ?
#
loop_
_entity_poly.entity_id
_entity_poly.type
_entity_poly.pdbx_seq_one_letter_code
_entity_poly.pdbx_strand_id
1 'polypeptide(L)'
;MKIKNNRLAFYLTIILLIVLGVYLISTGDSGMGTGLIAGAIGVFSVKSIQHNRMAKLESEGKVAFDERSLYLSAKAALAAIRIYILVLAVALLAGSVFDPVWPLTPWDLIGFMLALLVFLWIGFYYYLNQVE
;
A
#
# COMPACT_ATOMS: atom_id res chain seq x y z
N MET A 1 7.34 -13.10 -22.67
CA MET A 1 7.27 -13.76 -21.36
C MET A 1 5.80 -13.88 -20.94
N LYS A 2 5.18 -15.07 -21.02
CA LYS A 2 3.76 -15.26 -20.67
C LYS A 2 3.61 -15.22 -19.15
N ILE A 3 3.28 -14.05 -18.60
CA ILE A 3 2.86 -13.94 -17.19
C ILE A 3 1.52 -14.66 -17.07
N LYS A 4 1.53 -15.92 -16.63
CA LYS A 4 0.30 -16.69 -16.37
C LYS A 4 -0.45 -15.96 -15.26
N ASN A 5 -1.60 -15.39 -15.60
CA ASN A 5 -2.35 -14.46 -14.77
C ASN A 5 -2.80 -15.18 -13.49
N ASN A 6 -2.05 -15.02 -12.39
CA ASN A 6 -2.25 -15.74 -11.14
C ASN A 6 -3.38 -15.10 -10.31
N ARG A 7 -4.53 -14.85 -10.95
CA ARG A 7 -5.70 -14.20 -10.33
C ARG A 7 -6.15 -14.95 -9.08
N LEU A 8 -6.11 -16.28 -9.14
CA LEU A 8 -6.47 -17.16 -8.03
C LEU A 8 -5.60 -16.92 -6.79
N ALA A 9 -4.28 -16.84 -6.97
CA ALA A 9 -3.35 -16.51 -5.90
C ALA A 9 -3.63 -15.12 -5.30
N PHE A 10 -3.97 -14.13 -6.15
CA PHE A 10 -4.33 -12.80 -5.67
C PHE A 10 -5.60 -12.80 -4.80
N TYR A 11 -6.69 -13.43 -5.24
CA TYR A 11 -7.92 -13.51 -4.45
C TYR A 11 -7.70 -14.29 -3.14
N LEU A 12 -6.93 -15.38 -3.17
CA LEU A 12 -6.55 -16.12 -1.98
C LEU A 12 -5.77 -15.25 -0.99
N THR A 13 -4.81 -14.46 -1.47
CA THR A 13 -4.05 -13.54 -0.59
C THR A 13 -4.95 -12.48 0.03
N ILE A 14 -5.89 -11.89 -0.73
CA ILE A 14 -6.83 -10.89 -0.20
C ILE A 14 -7.72 -11.51 0.88
N ILE A 15 -8.30 -12.69 0.63
CA ILE A 15 -9.13 -13.40 1.61
C ILE A 15 -8.32 -13.72 2.87
N LEU A 16 -7.09 -14.22 2.71
CA LEU A 16 -6.22 -14.57 3.82
C LEU A 16 -5.88 -13.34 4.68
N LEU A 17 -5.59 -12.19 4.06
CA LEU A 17 -5.33 -10.93 4.78
C LEU A 17 -6.55 -10.45 5.57
N ILE A 18 -7.76 -10.59 5.01
CA ILE A 18 -9.01 -10.23 5.69
C ILE A 18 -9.25 -11.16 6.89
N VAL A 19 -9.11 -12.49 6.70
CA VAL A 19 -9.28 -13.46 7.80
C VAL A 19 -8.26 -13.22 8.91
N LEU A 20 -6.99 -12.96 8.55
CA LEU A 20 -5.94 -12.65 9.51
C LEU A 20 -6.23 -11.34 10.27
N GLY A 21 -6.75 -10.33 9.57
CA GLY A 21 -7.15 -9.06 10.19
C GLY A 21 -8.30 -9.22 11.17
N VAL A 22 -9.31 -10.02 10.84
CA VAL A 22 -10.42 -10.35 11.75
C VAL A 22 -9.91 -11.11 12.98
N TYR A 23 -8.99 -12.05 12.79
CA TYR A 23 -8.35 -12.77 13.89
C TYR A 23 -7.59 -11.82 14.83
N LEU A 24 -6.79 -10.89 14.29
CA LEU A 24 -6.04 -9.91 15.10
C LEU A 24 -6.95 -8.95 15.89
N ILE A 25 -8.08 -8.55 15.31
CA ILE A 25 -9.10 -7.78 16.04
C ILE A 25 -9.66 -8.61 17.20
N SER A 26 -9.90 -9.90 17.01
CA SER A 26 -10.41 -10.78 18.05
C SER A 26 -9.41 -11.02 19.20
N THR A 27 -8.10 -10.90 18.95
CA THR A 27 -7.05 -11.02 19.97
C THR A 27 -6.71 -9.70 20.67
N GLY A 28 -7.38 -8.59 20.33
CA GLY A 28 -7.21 -7.28 20.96
C GLY A 28 -6.32 -6.29 20.20
N ASP A 29 -5.63 -6.75 19.14
CA ASP A 29 -4.77 -5.91 18.28
C ASP A 29 -5.59 -5.24 17.17
N SER A 30 -6.47 -4.34 17.60
CA SER A 30 -7.42 -3.65 16.72
C SER A 30 -6.74 -2.80 15.64
N GLY A 31 -5.59 -2.16 15.94
CA GLY A 31 -4.86 -1.31 14.99
C GLY A 31 -4.27 -2.12 13.82
N MET A 32 -3.56 -3.20 14.13
CA MET A 32 -2.99 -4.07 13.09
C MET A 32 -4.07 -4.78 12.27
N GLY A 33 -5.12 -5.28 12.92
CA GLY A 33 -6.21 -5.98 12.24
C GLY A 33 -7.04 -5.08 11.33
N THR A 34 -7.36 -3.86 11.77
CA THR A 34 -8.03 -2.86 10.92
C THR A 34 -7.14 -2.42 9.75
N GLY A 35 -5.85 -2.22 9.98
CA GLY A 35 -4.88 -1.89 8.93
C GLY A 35 -4.78 -2.96 7.84
N LEU A 36 -4.77 -4.24 8.22
CA LEU A 36 -4.75 -5.37 7.27
C LEU A 36 -6.01 -5.42 6.41
N ILE A 37 -7.19 -5.27 7.03
CA ILE A 37 -8.48 -5.29 6.31
C ILE A 37 -8.57 -4.09 5.36
N ALA A 38 -8.28 -2.89 5.86
CA ALA A 38 -8.32 -1.66 5.06
C ALA A 38 -7.33 -1.73 3.88
N GLY A 39 -6.10 -2.22 4.13
CA GLY A 39 -5.10 -2.43 3.10
C GLY A 39 -5.54 -3.43 2.03
N ALA A 40 -6.11 -4.56 2.43
CA ALA A 40 -6.63 -5.57 1.51
C ALA A 40 -7.74 -5.01 0.61
N ILE A 41 -8.70 -4.29 1.19
CA ILE A 41 -9.79 -3.64 0.44
C ILE A 41 -9.24 -2.56 -0.51
N GLY A 42 -8.28 -1.76 -0.05
CA GLY A 42 -7.64 -0.73 -0.87
C GLY A 42 -6.93 -1.32 -2.09
N VAL A 43 -6.10 -2.35 -1.90
CA VAL A 43 -5.40 -3.05 -2.98
C VAL A 43 -6.38 -3.69 -3.95
N PHE A 44 -7.46 -4.31 -3.45
CA PHE A 44 -8.51 -4.88 -4.30
C PHE A 44 -9.17 -3.82 -5.19
N SER A 45 -9.52 -2.67 -4.61
CA SER A 45 -10.18 -1.56 -5.31
C SER A 45 -9.28 -0.98 -6.40
N VAL A 46 -8.02 -0.69 -6.09
CA VAL A 46 -7.04 -0.16 -7.06
C VAL A 46 -6.85 -1.14 -8.22
N LYS A 47 -6.71 -2.43 -7.93
CA LYS A 47 -6.52 -3.45 -8.97
C LYS A 47 -7.77 -3.63 -9.83
N SER A 48 -8.95 -3.52 -9.25
CA SER A 48 -10.22 -3.53 -9.99
C SER A 48 -10.33 -2.35 -10.96
N ILE A 49 -9.96 -1.14 -10.51
CA ILE A 49 -9.92 0.06 -11.36
C ILE A 49 -8.92 -0.13 -12.51
N GLN A 50 -7.72 -0.64 -12.22
CA GLN A 50 -6.72 -0.93 -13.25
C GLN A 50 -7.25 -1.96 -14.26
N HIS A 51 -7.90 -3.02 -13.79
CA HIS A 51 -8.45 -4.05 -14.66
C HIS A 51 -9.52 -3.49 -15.61
N ASN A 52 -10.45 -2.71 -15.08
CA ASN A 52 -11.49 -2.06 -15.88
C ASN A 52 -10.89 -1.07 -16.89
N ARG A 53 -9.85 -0.33 -16.51
CA ARG A 53 -9.15 0.60 -17.40
C ARG A 53 -8.41 -0.13 -18.53
N MET A 54 -7.74 -1.24 -18.23
CA MET A 54 -7.07 -2.07 -19.23
C MET A 54 -8.08 -2.69 -20.20
N ALA A 55 -9.20 -3.23 -19.70
CA ALA A 55 -10.25 -3.79 -20.55
C ALA A 55 -10.85 -2.74 -21.50
N LYS A 56 -11.01 -1.50 -21.01
CA LYS A 56 -11.45 -0.37 -21.84
C LYS A 56 -10.43 -0.01 -22.91
N LEU A 57 -9.14 0.13 -22.56
CA LEU A 57 -8.07 0.45 -23.53
C LEU A 57 -7.91 -0.63 -24.60
N GLU A 58 -8.06 -1.91 -24.21
CA GLU A 58 -8.03 -3.05 -25.13
C GLU A 58 -9.22 -3.01 -26.12
N SER A 59 -10.43 -2.68 -25.64
CA SER A 59 -11.60 -2.51 -26.51
C SER A 59 -11.49 -1.32 -27.48
N GLU A 60 -10.70 -0.31 -27.11
CA GLU A 60 -10.43 0.87 -27.95
C GLU A 60 -9.23 0.66 -28.91
N GLY A 61 -8.59 -0.52 -28.89
CA GLY A 61 -7.40 -0.81 -29.71
C GLY A 61 -6.16 0.00 -29.31
N LYS A 62 -6.15 0.60 -28.11
CA LYS A 62 -5.05 1.40 -27.59
C LYS A 62 -4.07 0.53 -26.79
N VAL A 63 -2.80 0.94 -26.74
CA VAL A 63 -1.77 0.23 -25.97
C VAL A 63 -2.13 0.30 -24.47
N ALA A 64 -2.34 -0.86 -23.85
CA ALA A 64 -2.81 -0.97 -22.46
C ALA A 64 -1.75 -0.57 -21.41
N PHE A 65 -0.47 -0.60 -21.79
CA PHE A 65 0.65 -0.22 -20.92
C PHE A 65 1.41 0.94 -21.55
N ASP A 66 1.38 2.08 -20.87
CA ASP A 66 2.18 3.25 -21.21
C ASP A 66 3.50 3.20 -20.41
N GLU A 67 4.64 3.13 -21.11
CA GLU A 67 5.97 3.14 -20.49
C GLU A 67 6.17 4.38 -19.60
N ARG A 68 5.54 5.51 -19.95
CA ARG A 68 5.58 6.75 -19.17
C ARG A 68 4.94 6.58 -17.80
N SER A 69 3.81 5.88 -17.72
CA SER A 69 3.12 5.62 -16.44
C SER A 69 3.97 4.77 -15.48
N LEU A 70 4.74 3.83 -16.05
CA LEU A 70 5.62 2.94 -15.30
C LEU A 70 6.84 3.69 -14.77
N TYR A 71 7.42 4.57 -15.60
CA TYR A 71 8.49 5.48 -15.20
C TYR A 71 8.04 6.44 -14.08
N LEU A 72 6.87 7.06 -14.22
CA LEU A 72 6.31 7.98 -13.23
C LEU A 72 6.06 7.27 -11.89
N SER A 73 5.52 6.05 -11.93
CA SER A 73 5.30 5.21 -10.75
C SER A 73 6.59 4.85 -10.02
N ALA A 74 7.64 4.48 -10.77
CA ALA A 74 8.96 4.19 -10.22
C ALA A 74 9.59 5.43 -9.56
N LYS A 75 9.48 6.60 -10.20
CA LYS A 75 9.95 7.88 -9.66
C LYS A 75 9.22 8.26 -8.37
N ALA A 76 7.91 8.06 -8.33
CA ALA A 76 7.09 8.29 -7.13
C ALA A 76 7.46 7.35 -5.98
N ALA A 77 7.68 6.06 -6.26
CA ALA A 77 8.16 5.08 -5.27
C ALA A 77 9.49 5.48 -4.66
N LEU A 78 10.43 5.93 -5.48
CA LEU A 78 11.76 6.33 -5.03
C LEU A 78 11.70 7.57 -4.13
N ALA A 79 10.86 8.56 -4.46
CA ALA A 79 10.62 9.73 -3.62
C ALA A 79 9.95 9.36 -2.29
N ALA A 80 8.92 8.52 -2.34
CA ALA A 80 8.21 8.06 -1.15
C ALA A 80 9.12 7.30 -0.17
N ILE A 81 9.95 6.38 -0.68
CA ILE A 81 10.90 5.62 0.14
C ILE A 81 11.91 6.54 0.85
N ARG A 82 12.43 7.55 0.15
CA ARG A 82 13.39 8.51 0.74
C ARG A 82 12.81 9.24 1.95
N ILE A 83 11.58 9.73 1.82
CA ILE A 83 10.90 10.40 2.95
C ILE A 83 10.52 9.40 4.03
N TYR A 84 10.07 8.21 3.64
CA TYR A 84 9.69 7.16 4.58
C TYR A 84 10.85 6.73 5.49
N ILE A 85 12.07 6.62 4.96
CA ILE A 85 13.27 6.32 5.77
C ILE A 85 13.49 7.39 6.84
N LEU A 86 13.30 8.67 6.52
CA LEU A 86 13.42 9.75 7.49
C LEU A 86 12.33 9.66 8.57
N VAL A 87 11.09 9.36 8.19
CA VAL A 87 9.98 9.18 9.14
C VAL A 87 10.23 7.98 10.05
N LEU A 88 10.74 6.87 9.52
CA LEU A 88 11.12 5.70 10.33
C LEU A 88 12.21 6.04 11.33
N ALA A 89 13.24 6.79 10.92
CA ALA A 89 14.31 7.20 11.81
C ALA A 89 13.78 8.08 12.97
N VAL A 90 12.87 9.00 12.67
CA VAL A 90 12.21 9.84 13.69
C VAL A 90 11.35 9.00 14.62
N ALA A 91 10.56 8.07 14.10
CA ALA A 91 9.69 7.19 14.90
C ALA A 91 10.51 6.29 15.85
N LEU A 92 11.64 5.75 15.37
CA LEU A 92 12.58 4.96 16.18
C LEU A 92 13.21 5.79 17.30
N LEU A 93 13.69 7.00 16.99
CA LEU A 93 14.24 7.91 17.99
C LEU A 93 13.21 8.28 19.04
N ALA A 94 11.98 8.61 18.62
CA ALA A 94 10.91 8.94 19.54
C ALA A 94 10.55 7.74 20.44
N GLY A 95 10.38 6.54 19.87
CA GLY A 95 10.17 5.33 20.67
C GLY A 95 11.28 5.10 21.69
N SER A 96 12.55 5.27 21.30
CA SER A 96 13.69 5.06 22.20
C SER A 96 13.76 6.07 23.36
N VAL A 97 13.27 7.30 23.18
CA VAL A 97 13.31 8.36 24.19
C VAL A 97 12.12 8.26 25.15
N PHE A 98 10.97 7.80 24.67
CA PHE A 98 9.71 7.83 25.40
C PHE A 98 9.21 6.44 25.84
N ASP A 99 10.05 5.40 25.75
CA ASP A 99 9.72 3.97 25.90
C ASP A 99 8.90 3.60 27.16
N PRO A 100 9.00 4.27 28.33
CA PRO A 100 8.12 3.98 29.47
C PRO A 100 6.71 4.60 29.37
N VAL A 101 6.50 5.58 28.49
CA VAL A 101 5.26 6.41 28.40
C VAL A 101 4.67 6.35 26.99
N TRP A 102 5.25 5.57 26.08
CA TRP A 102 4.83 5.54 24.69
C TRP A 102 3.43 4.92 24.58
N PRO A 103 2.42 5.68 24.11
CA PRO A 103 1.03 5.25 24.17
C PRO A 103 0.66 4.23 23.09
N LEU A 104 1.56 3.93 22.15
CA LEU A 104 1.34 3.02 21.04
C LEU A 104 2.04 1.69 21.29
N THR A 105 1.33 0.59 21.09
CA THR A 105 2.00 -0.71 21.05
C THR A 105 2.91 -0.78 19.81
N PRO A 106 3.97 -1.63 19.83
CA PRO A 106 4.80 -1.85 18.65
C PRO A 106 4.00 -2.27 17.41
N TRP A 107 2.91 -3.02 17.59
CA TRP A 107 2.03 -3.47 16.51
C TRP A 107 1.21 -2.33 15.90
N ASP A 108 0.68 -1.44 16.73
CA ASP A 108 -0.01 -0.23 16.26
C ASP A 108 0.95 0.66 15.47
N LEU A 109 2.18 0.84 15.97
CA LEU A 109 3.21 1.65 15.32
C LEU A 109 3.57 1.09 13.94
N ILE A 110 3.73 -0.22 13.80
CA ILE A 110 3.98 -0.88 12.51
C ILE A 110 2.82 -0.62 11.54
N GLY A 111 1.57 -0.74 12.01
CA GLY A 111 0.37 -0.44 11.22
C GLY A 111 0.37 1.00 10.69
N PHE A 112 0.62 1.98 11.57
CA PHE A 112 0.71 3.40 11.18
C PHE A 112 1.85 3.68 10.20
N MET A 113 3.03 3.08 10.42
CA MET A 113 4.18 3.27 9.52
C MET A 113 3.91 2.68 8.14
N LEU A 114 3.24 1.52 8.04
CA LEU A 114 2.86 0.95 6.75
C LEU A 114 1.84 1.84 6.01
N ALA A 115 0.82 2.33 6.71
CA ALA A 115 -0.17 3.24 6.12
C ALA A 115 0.50 4.52 5.59
N LEU A 116 1.43 5.10 6.36
CA LEU A 116 2.15 6.31 5.99
C LEU A 116 3.01 6.11 4.73
N LEU A 117 3.68 4.97 4.58
CA LEU A 117 4.41 4.63 3.34
C LEU A 117 3.48 4.63 2.12
N VAL A 118 2.31 3.99 2.26
CA VAL A 118 1.32 3.92 1.17
C VAL A 118 0.81 5.32 0.82
N PHE A 119 0.48 6.15 1.81
CA PHE A 119 0.03 7.52 1.57
C PHE A 119 1.10 8.39 0.91
N LEU A 120 2.36 8.29 1.34
CA LEU A 120 3.48 8.99 0.69
C LEU A 120 3.59 8.57 -0.78
N TRP A 121 3.51 7.27 -1.07
CA TRP A 121 3.57 6.78 -2.44
C TRP A 121 2.44 7.34 -3.31
N ILE A 122 1.19 7.26 -2.82
CA ILE A 122 0.02 7.81 -3.52
C ILE A 122 0.21 9.32 -3.74
N GLY A 123 0.61 10.06 -2.71
CA GLY A 123 0.84 11.51 -2.78
C GLY A 123 1.87 11.89 -3.83
N PHE A 124 3.04 11.24 -3.83
CA PHE A 124 4.07 11.49 -4.84
C PHE A 124 3.65 11.08 -6.25
N TYR A 125 2.89 10.00 -6.39
CA TYR A 125 2.37 9.56 -7.67
C TYR A 125 1.47 10.62 -8.30
N TYR A 126 0.49 11.14 -7.54
CA TYR A 126 -0.39 12.18 -8.03
C TYR A 126 0.31 13.53 -8.24
N TYR A 127 1.24 13.90 -7.36
CA TYR A 127 2.02 15.13 -7.51
C TYR A 127 2.86 15.11 -8.80
N LEU A 128 3.61 14.03 -9.04
CA LEU A 128 4.42 13.90 -10.25
C LEU A 128 3.56 13.82 -11.51
N ASN A 129 2.34 13.27 -11.42
CA ASN A 129 1.41 13.20 -12.54
C ASN A 129 0.77 14.55 -12.90
N GLN A 130 0.81 15.56 -12.02
CA GLN A 130 0.30 16.90 -12.31
C GLN A 130 1.36 17.84 -12.90
N VAL A 131 2.64 17.56 -12.67
CA VAL A 131 3.76 18.42 -13.07
C VAL A 131 4.24 18.11 -14.50
N GLU A 132 3.74 17.03 -15.10
CA GLU A 132 4.15 16.47 -16.39
C GLU A 132 3.00 16.45 -17.41
#